data_AF-O46544-F1
#
_entry.id   AF-O46544-F1
#
_cell.length_a   1.000
_cell.length_b   1.000
_cell.length_c   1.000
_cell.angle_alpha   90.00
_cell.angle_beta   90.00
_cell.angle_gamma   90.00
#
_symmetry.space_group_name_H-M   'P 1'
#
loop_
_entity.id
_entity.type
_entity.pdbx_description
1 polymer ?
#
loop_
_entity_poly.entity_id
_entity_poly.type
_entity_poly.pdbx_seq_one_letter_code
_entity_poly.pdbx_strand_id
1 'polypeptide(L)'
;ETRILLQGTPVAEMAEDAIDGERLKHLIQTPSGCGEQNMIGMTPTVIAVHYLDSTEQWEKFGMEKRQEALELIRKGYTQQLAFRQKSSAYAAFQNRPPSTWLTAYVVKVFALSTNLIAIDSRDLCETVKWLILEKQKPDGIFQEDGPVIHQEMIGGFKDTREKDVSLTAFVLIALHEAKDICEAQVNSLGPSITKAGDFLENHYRELRRPYTVAIAAYALALLGKLEDDRLTKFLNTAKEKNRWEEPNKKLYNVEATSYALLALLARKDFDTVPPVVRWLNEQRYYGGGYGSTQATFMVFQALAQYQKDVPDHKELNLDVSIHLPSRNSLVKHRILWESASLLRSEETK
;
A
#
# COMPACT_ATOMS: atom_id res chain seq x y z
N GLU A 1 -25.09 -42.04 17.49
CA GLU A 1 -24.00 -41.97 16.49
C GLU A 1 -23.60 -40.52 16.31
N THR A 2 -22.32 -40.19 16.50
CA THR A 2 -21.78 -38.85 16.24
C THR A 2 -21.12 -38.85 14.87
N ARG A 3 -21.46 -37.87 14.02
CA ARG A 3 -20.85 -37.64 12.70
C ARG A 3 -19.82 -36.53 12.78
N ILE A 4 -18.63 -36.78 12.24
CA ILE A 4 -17.56 -35.81 12.06
C ILE A 4 -17.53 -35.42 10.58
N LEU A 5 -17.58 -34.12 10.29
CA LEU A 5 -17.54 -33.59 8.93
C LEU A 5 -16.28 -32.76 8.74
N LEU A 6 -15.57 -33.01 7.64
CA LEU A 6 -14.39 -32.25 7.22
C LEU A 6 -14.63 -31.70 5.81
N GLN A 7 -14.31 -30.44 5.60
CA GLN A 7 -14.33 -29.79 4.30
C GLN A 7 -13.18 -28.80 4.25
N GLY A 8 -12.47 -28.73 3.13
CA GLY A 8 -11.56 -27.63 2.86
C GLY A 8 -12.33 -26.44 2.33
N THR A 9 -11.89 -25.23 2.64
CA THR A 9 -12.42 -24.03 2.00
C THR A 9 -11.52 -23.72 0.80
N PRO A 10 -11.94 -23.96 -0.46
CA PRO A 10 -11.15 -23.53 -1.60
C PRO A 10 -11.03 -22.01 -1.56
N VAL A 11 -9.81 -21.50 -1.43
CA VAL A 11 -9.52 -20.05 -1.45
C VAL A 11 -10.02 -19.38 -2.74
N ALA A 12 -10.30 -20.15 -3.80
CA ALA A 12 -10.96 -19.67 -5.02
C ALA A 12 -12.38 -19.11 -4.81
N GLU A 13 -13.08 -19.42 -3.71
CA GLU A 13 -14.34 -18.73 -3.33
C GLU A 13 -14.08 -17.41 -2.57
N MET A 14 -12.83 -17.13 -2.18
CA MET A 14 -12.43 -15.99 -1.34
C MET A 14 -11.48 -15.00 -2.03
N ALA A 15 -10.74 -15.43 -3.05
CA ALA A 15 -9.85 -14.57 -3.83
C ALA A 15 -10.67 -13.74 -4.82
N GLU A 16 -10.75 -12.43 -4.59
CA GLU A 16 -11.40 -11.52 -5.53
C GLU A 16 -10.55 -11.41 -6.80
N ASP A 17 -11.20 -11.48 -7.97
CA ASP A 17 -10.54 -11.39 -9.26
C ASP A 17 -9.67 -10.12 -9.35
N ALA A 18 -8.46 -10.28 -9.90
CA ALA A 18 -7.61 -9.15 -10.24
C ALA A 18 -8.32 -8.26 -11.29
N ILE A 19 -8.07 -6.94 -11.20
CA ILE A 19 -8.52 -5.99 -12.21
C ILE A 19 -7.86 -6.36 -13.55
N ASP A 20 -8.69 -6.49 -14.58
CA ASP A 20 -8.26 -6.74 -15.95
C ASP A 20 -7.28 -5.65 -16.42
N GLY A 21 -6.06 -6.06 -16.76
CA GLY A 21 -4.99 -5.18 -17.24
C GLY A 21 -5.39 -4.30 -18.43
N GLU A 22 -6.31 -4.75 -19.29
CA GLU A 22 -6.82 -3.94 -20.41
C GLU A 22 -7.41 -2.60 -19.97
N ARG A 23 -7.96 -2.54 -18.75
CA ARG A 23 -8.53 -1.32 -18.15
C ARG A 23 -7.46 -0.33 -17.67
N LEU A 24 -6.18 -0.69 -17.70
CA LEU A 24 -5.07 0.13 -17.21
C LEU A 24 -4.31 0.82 -18.35
N LYS A 25 -4.69 0.60 -19.62
CA LYS A 25 -3.99 1.17 -20.79
C LYS A 25 -3.85 2.69 -20.72
N HIS A 26 -4.84 3.40 -20.20
CA HIS A 26 -4.83 4.87 -20.07
C HIS A 26 -3.92 5.39 -18.94
N LEU A 27 -3.41 4.51 -18.07
CA LEU A 27 -2.44 4.86 -17.03
C LEU A 27 -1.01 4.92 -17.56
N ILE A 28 -0.75 4.37 -18.75
CA ILE A 28 0.55 4.53 -19.42
C ILE A 28 0.61 5.93 -20.01
N GLN A 29 1.21 6.85 -19.26
CA GLN A 29 1.24 8.28 -19.58
C GLN A 29 2.68 8.79 -19.71
N THR A 30 2.85 9.79 -20.57
CA THR A 30 4.14 10.48 -20.70
C THR A 30 4.26 11.56 -19.62
N PRO A 31 5.25 11.45 -18.71
CA PRO A 31 5.49 12.49 -17.71
C PRO A 31 5.97 13.79 -18.37
N SER A 32 5.57 14.93 -17.80
CA SER A 32 5.91 16.26 -18.30
C SER A 32 5.61 17.34 -17.25
N GLY A 33 6.00 18.58 -17.53
CA GLY A 33 5.69 19.73 -16.69
C GLY A 33 6.71 20.00 -15.58
N CYS A 34 6.26 20.66 -14.53
CA CYS A 34 7.08 20.98 -13.35
C CYS A 34 7.30 19.77 -12.42
N GLY A 35 8.07 19.90 -11.34
CA GLY A 35 8.38 18.78 -10.45
C GLY A 35 7.18 18.08 -9.81
N GLU A 36 6.06 18.78 -9.66
CA GLU A 36 4.79 18.19 -9.19
C GLU A 36 4.04 17.48 -10.34
N GLN A 37 3.89 18.16 -11.48
CA GLN A 37 3.20 17.63 -12.66
C GLN A 37 3.90 16.41 -13.25
N ASN A 38 5.23 16.41 -13.22
CA ASN A 38 6.04 15.28 -13.65
C ASN A 38 5.73 14.04 -12.81
N MET A 39 5.64 14.18 -11.48
CA MET A 39 5.22 13.11 -10.59
C MET A 39 3.75 12.71 -10.83
N ILE A 40 2.84 13.65 -11.10
CA ILE A 40 1.45 13.35 -11.47
C ILE A 40 1.39 12.44 -12.71
N GLY A 41 2.22 12.70 -13.73
CA GLY A 41 2.27 11.90 -14.96
C GLY A 41 3.07 10.59 -14.83
N MET A 42 4.10 10.55 -13.99
CA MET A 42 4.92 9.35 -13.77
C MET A 42 4.22 8.30 -12.90
N THR A 43 3.44 8.75 -11.91
CA THR A 43 2.77 7.90 -10.91
C THR A 43 1.89 6.80 -11.54
N PRO A 44 0.95 7.10 -12.45
CA PRO A 44 0.09 6.09 -13.06
C PRO A 44 0.88 5.01 -13.81
N THR A 45 1.93 5.39 -14.53
CA THR A 45 2.76 4.44 -15.29
C THR A 45 3.53 3.51 -14.36
N VAL A 46 4.16 4.04 -13.30
CA VAL A 46 4.90 3.22 -12.31
C VAL A 46 3.97 2.20 -11.66
N ILE A 47 2.80 2.63 -11.19
CA ILE A 47 1.92 1.74 -10.45
C ILE A 47 1.22 0.72 -11.36
N ALA A 48 0.91 1.09 -12.61
CA ALA A 48 0.38 0.15 -13.59
C ALA A 48 1.38 -0.96 -13.90
N VAL A 49 2.66 -0.62 -14.12
CA VAL A 49 3.72 -1.62 -14.34
C VAL A 49 3.86 -2.52 -13.12
N HIS A 50 3.93 -1.95 -11.92
CA HIS A 50 4.01 -2.72 -10.68
C HIS A 50 2.84 -3.69 -10.50
N TYR A 51 1.61 -3.25 -10.80
CA TYR A 51 0.42 -4.08 -10.71
C TYR A 51 0.40 -5.22 -11.75
N LEU A 52 0.74 -4.92 -13.01
CA LEU A 52 0.80 -5.91 -14.08
C LEU A 52 1.90 -6.94 -13.86
N ASP A 53 3.06 -6.52 -13.34
CA ASP A 53 4.14 -7.42 -12.91
C ASP A 53 3.66 -8.34 -11.78
N SER A 54 2.97 -7.78 -10.77
CA SER A 54 2.51 -8.54 -9.59
C SER A 54 1.35 -9.50 -9.89
N THR A 55 0.61 -9.28 -10.98
CA THR A 55 -0.55 -10.10 -11.38
C THR A 55 -0.30 -10.93 -12.63
N GLU A 56 0.91 -10.89 -13.18
CA GLU A 56 1.33 -11.64 -14.38
C GLU A 56 0.44 -11.38 -15.62
N GLN A 57 -0.10 -10.16 -15.76
CA GLN A 57 -1.10 -9.83 -16.80
C GLN A 57 -0.51 -9.27 -18.12
N TRP A 58 0.81 -9.30 -18.30
CA TRP A 58 1.45 -8.72 -19.49
C TRP A 58 1.08 -9.43 -20.80
N GLU A 59 0.82 -10.74 -20.78
CA GLU A 59 0.39 -11.47 -21.98
C GLU A 59 -0.93 -10.93 -22.53
N LYS A 60 -1.87 -10.58 -21.63
CA LYS A 60 -3.16 -9.99 -21.99
C LYS A 60 -3.01 -8.53 -22.42
N PHE A 61 -2.14 -7.77 -21.74
CA PHE A 61 -1.93 -6.34 -21.98
C PHE A 61 -1.16 -6.02 -23.27
N GLY A 62 -0.23 -6.91 -23.64
CA GLY A 62 0.76 -6.75 -24.70
C GLY A 62 2.18 -6.74 -24.12
N MET A 63 2.93 -7.82 -24.33
CA MET A 63 4.28 -8.02 -23.78
C MET A 63 5.26 -6.92 -24.21
N GLU A 64 5.10 -6.40 -25.42
CA GLU A 64 5.91 -5.33 -26.00
C GLU A 64 5.76 -4.00 -25.24
N LYS A 65 4.60 -3.74 -24.63
CA LYS A 65 4.30 -2.47 -23.95
C LYS A 65 5.03 -2.32 -22.62
N ARG A 66 5.51 -3.42 -22.03
CA ARG A 66 6.29 -3.35 -20.79
C ARG A 66 7.55 -2.53 -20.99
N GLN A 67 8.29 -2.75 -22.07
CA GLN A 67 9.50 -2.00 -22.35
C GLN A 67 9.20 -0.51 -22.60
N GLU A 68 8.14 -0.21 -23.35
CA GLU A 68 7.70 1.18 -23.60
C GLU A 68 7.37 1.90 -22.29
N ALA A 69 6.64 1.24 -21.37
CA ALA A 69 6.33 1.79 -20.07
C ALA A 69 7.60 2.04 -19.23
N LEU A 70 8.58 1.12 -19.26
CA LEU A 70 9.86 1.32 -18.57
C LEU A 70 10.63 2.53 -19.12
N GLU A 71 10.63 2.77 -20.43
CA GLU A 71 11.24 3.98 -21.01
C GLU A 71 10.54 5.27 -20.53
N LEU A 72 9.21 5.26 -20.41
CA LEU A 72 8.47 6.38 -19.86
C LEU A 72 8.82 6.64 -18.39
N ILE A 73 8.99 5.57 -17.59
CA ILE A 73 9.44 5.68 -16.19
C ILE A 73 10.87 6.24 -16.12
N ARG A 74 11.80 5.78 -16.96
CA ARG A 74 13.18 6.32 -17.05
C ARG A 74 13.18 7.80 -17.43
N LYS A 75 12.33 8.19 -18.39
CA LYS A 75 12.15 9.58 -18.80
C LYS A 75 11.63 10.43 -17.64
N GLY A 76 10.59 9.96 -16.94
CA GLY A 76 10.02 10.65 -15.78
C GLY A 76 11.04 10.82 -14.64
N TYR A 77 11.81 9.78 -14.34
CA TYR A 77 12.91 9.83 -13.38
C TYR A 77 13.94 10.90 -13.75
N THR A 78 14.42 10.87 -15.00
CA THR A 78 15.42 11.83 -15.50
C THR A 78 14.90 13.26 -15.43
N GLN A 79 13.63 13.48 -15.80
CA GLN A 79 12.98 14.79 -15.69
C GLN A 79 12.81 15.23 -14.23
N GLN A 80 12.48 14.30 -13.33
CA GLN A 80 12.29 14.62 -11.91
C GLN A 80 13.59 15.11 -11.27
N LEU A 81 14.74 14.56 -11.64
CA LEU A 81 16.05 15.00 -11.16
C LEU A 81 16.34 16.48 -11.50
N ALA A 82 15.74 17.02 -12.57
CA ALA A 82 15.86 18.45 -12.90
C ALA A 82 15.17 19.37 -11.89
N PHE A 83 14.33 18.85 -11.00
CA PHE A 83 13.66 19.57 -9.91
C PHE A 83 14.24 19.24 -8.52
N ARG A 84 15.26 18.38 -8.47
CA ARG A 84 16.05 18.16 -7.26
C ARG A 84 16.90 19.39 -6.97
N GLN A 85 16.75 19.94 -5.78
CA GLN A 85 17.50 21.10 -5.32
C GLN A 85 18.88 20.69 -4.80
N LYS A 86 19.76 21.67 -4.57
CA LYS A 86 21.10 21.43 -4.01
C LYS A 86 21.09 20.72 -2.65
N SER A 87 20.01 20.87 -1.88
CA SER A 87 19.79 20.19 -0.60
C SER A 87 19.27 18.75 -0.74
N SER A 88 19.17 18.22 -1.97
CA SER A 88 18.50 16.95 -2.30
C SER A 88 16.98 16.94 -2.15
N ALA A 89 16.35 18.05 -1.79
CA ALA A 89 14.90 18.17 -1.67
C ALA A 89 14.22 18.46 -3.01
N TYR A 90 12.89 18.29 -3.07
CA TYR A 90 12.10 18.53 -4.27
C TYR A 90 11.06 19.64 -4.09
N ALA A 91 10.81 20.36 -5.17
CA ALA A 91 9.75 21.38 -5.29
C ALA A 91 9.16 21.36 -6.72
N ALA A 92 8.06 22.07 -6.94
CA ALA A 92 7.55 22.30 -8.30
C ALA A 92 8.59 22.96 -9.22
N PHE A 93 9.34 23.92 -8.70
CA PHE A 93 10.34 24.69 -9.44
C PHE A 93 11.61 24.87 -8.61
N GLN A 94 12.76 25.01 -9.27
CA GLN A 94 14.07 25.17 -8.61
C GLN A 94 14.16 26.40 -7.69
N ASN A 95 13.37 27.44 -7.95
CA ASN A 95 13.34 28.69 -7.17
C ASN A 95 12.23 28.74 -6.10
N ARG A 96 11.51 27.65 -5.87
CA ARG A 96 10.46 27.56 -4.83
C ARG A 96 11.04 26.86 -3.59
N PRO A 97 10.59 27.21 -2.37
CA PRO A 97 10.92 26.43 -1.19
C PRO A 97 10.59 24.94 -1.37
N PRO A 98 11.43 24.01 -0.88
CA PRO A 98 11.19 22.59 -0.99
C PRO A 98 9.96 22.15 -0.20
N SER A 99 9.18 21.23 -0.78
CA SER A 99 8.02 20.63 -0.13
C SER A 99 8.42 19.36 0.58
N THR A 100 8.09 19.25 1.87
CA THR A 100 8.29 18.02 2.65
C THR A 100 7.44 16.89 2.06
N TRP A 101 6.17 17.17 1.76
CA TRP A 101 5.25 16.19 1.21
C TRP A 101 5.70 15.68 -0.16
N LEU A 102 6.07 16.58 -1.09
CA LEU A 102 6.55 16.16 -2.43
C LEU A 102 7.84 15.37 -2.33
N THR A 103 8.76 15.79 -1.46
CA THR A 103 10.04 15.11 -1.26
C THR A 103 9.83 13.69 -0.76
N ALA A 104 8.95 13.50 0.23
CA ALA A 104 8.58 12.16 0.71
C ALA A 104 7.85 11.34 -0.37
N TYR A 105 6.99 11.97 -1.17
CA TYR A 105 6.32 11.29 -2.27
C TYR A 105 7.29 10.81 -3.35
N VAL A 106 8.30 11.61 -3.69
CA VAL A 106 9.38 11.21 -4.60
C VAL A 106 10.15 10.02 -4.03
N VAL A 107 10.52 10.06 -2.75
CA VAL A 107 11.18 8.91 -2.08
C VAL A 107 10.34 7.64 -2.21
N LYS A 108 9.04 7.73 -1.92
CA LYS A 108 8.10 6.61 -2.03
C LYS A 108 8.08 6.01 -3.45
N VAL A 109 7.82 6.84 -4.45
CA VAL A 109 7.73 6.38 -5.85
C VAL A 109 9.07 5.85 -6.37
N PHE A 110 10.20 6.47 -5.99
CA PHE A 110 11.52 6.03 -6.41
C PHE A 110 11.92 4.72 -5.73
N ALA A 111 11.61 4.54 -4.45
CA ALA A 111 11.83 3.28 -3.74
C ALA A 111 11.09 2.13 -4.44
N LEU A 112 9.80 2.30 -4.77
CA LEU A 112 9.04 1.31 -5.54
C LEU A 112 9.65 1.07 -6.93
N SER A 113 10.11 2.13 -7.59
CA SER A 113 10.67 2.07 -8.95
C SER A 113 12.04 1.39 -9.05
N THR A 114 12.74 1.16 -7.92
CA THR A 114 14.05 0.46 -7.92
C THR A 114 13.97 -0.97 -8.47
N ASN A 115 12.80 -1.61 -8.36
CA ASN A 115 12.55 -2.94 -8.93
C ASN A 115 12.29 -2.90 -10.45
N LEU A 116 12.10 -1.72 -11.03
CA LEU A 116 11.69 -1.53 -12.43
C LEU A 116 12.81 -0.90 -13.27
N ILE A 117 13.50 0.10 -12.72
CA ILE A 117 14.55 0.87 -13.38
C ILE A 117 15.74 1.12 -12.44
N ALA A 118 16.89 1.47 -13.00
CA ALA A 118 18.05 1.89 -12.21
C ALA A 118 17.83 3.28 -11.59
N ILE A 119 17.75 3.34 -10.27
CA ILE A 119 17.69 4.57 -9.45
C ILE A 119 19.03 4.73 -8.74
N ASP A 120 19.59 5.95 -8.69
CA ASP A 120 20.81 6.21 -7.93
C ASP A 120 20.48 6.19 -6.43
N SER A 121 20.93 5.14 -5.73
CA SER A 121 20.66 4.94 -4.32
C SER A 121 21.28 6.03 -3.44
N ARG A 122 22.42 6.61 -3.82
CA ARG A 122 23.03 7.70 -3.04
C ARG A 122 22.17 8.95 -3.08
N ASP A 123 21.66 9.31 -4.25
CA ASP A 123 20.77 10.46 -4.39
C ASP A 123 19.43 10.26 -3.65
N LEU A 124 18.87 9.05 -3.71
CA LEU A 124 17.67 8.70 -2.93
C LEU A 124 17.93 8.82 -1.42
N CYS A 125 19.06 8.30 -0.94
CA CYS A 125 19.37 8.31 0.50
C CYS A 125 19.76 9.69 1.03
N GLU A 126 20.37 10.57 0.22
CA GLU A 126 20.56 11.98 0.59
C GLU A 126 19.22 12.72 0.68
N THR A 127 18.24 12.37 -0.16
CA THR A 127 16.87 12.89 -0.06
C THR A 127 16.19 12.43 1.24
N VAL A 128 16.34 11.16 1.60
CA VAL A 128 15.88 10.59 2.88
C VAL A 128 16.52 11.32 4.06
N LYS A 129 17.84 11.52 4.01
CA LYS A 129 18.59 12.22 5.05
C LYS A 129 18.11 13.67 5.22
N TRP A 130 17.79 14.37 4.13
CA TRP A 130 17.22 15.72 4.19
C TRP A 130 15.87 15.74 4.93
N LEU A 131 14.96 14.79 4.65
CA LEU A 131 13.68 14.70 5.37
C LEU A 131 13.91 14.57 6.88
N ILE A 132 14.83 13.70 7.29
CA ILE A 132 15.12 13.43 8.69
C ILE A 132 15.75 14.64 9.38
N LEU A 133 16.80 15.22 8.79
CA LEU A 133 17.59 16.27 9.44
C LEU A 133 16.88 17.62 9.44
N GLU A 134 16.18 17.95 8.36
CA GLU A 134 15.64 19.30 8.16
C GLU A 134 14.14 19.39 8.48
N LYS A 135 13.40 18.27 8.41
CA LYS A 135 11.93 18.27 8.49
C LYS A 135 11.35 17.48 9.64
N GLN A 136 12.12 16.61 10.29
CA GLN A 136 11.66 15.93 11.50
C GLN A 136 11.96 16.78 12.75
N LYS A 137 10.92 17.05 13.55
CA LYS A 137 11.06 17.69 14.86
C LYS A 137 11.53 16.70 15.93
N PRO A 138 12.03 17.20 17.08
CA PRO A 138 12.48 16.35 18.18
C PRO A 138 11.41 15.38 18.72
N ASP A 139 10.13 15.76 18.62
CA ASP A 139 8.97 14.98 19.03
C ASP A 139 8.50 13.96 17.97
N GLY A 140 9.20 13.84 16.84
CA GLY A 140 8.92 12.87 15.78
C GLY A 140 8.02 13.37 14.65
N ILE A 141 7.44 14.56 14.79
CA ILE A 141 6.55 15.18 13.79
C ILE A 141 7.36 15.58 12.55
N PHE A 142 6.83 15.31 11.35
CA PHE A 142 7.33 15.93 10.13
C PHE A 142 6.54 17.21 9.80
N GLN A 143 7.25 18.31 9.53
CA GLN A 143 6.64 19.61 9.20
C GLN A 143 6.70 19.91 7.70
N GLU A 144 5.63 20.49 7.16
CA GLU A 144 5.59 21.06 5.81
C GLU A 144 5.84 22.57 5.85
N ASP A 145 6.84 23.03 5.08
CA ASP A 145 7.26 24.43 5.00
C ASP A 145 7.08 25.03 3.59
N GLY A 146 6.90 24.18 2.58
CA GLY A 146 6.76 24.56 1.18
C GLY A 146 5.62 23.79 0.55
N PRO A 147 4.34 24.09 0.88
CA PRO A 147 3.21 23.32 0.38
C PRO A 147 3.20 23.28 -1.15
N VAL A 148 2.78 22.14 -1.70
CA VAL A 148 2.66 21.95 -3.15
C VAL A 148 1.72 22.96 -3.80
N ILE A 149 1.90 23.23 -5.09
CA ILE A 149 0.99 24.08 -5.88
C ILE A 149 -0.28 23.30 -6.23
N HIS A 150 -0.11 22.06 -6.69
CA HIS A 150 -1.18 21.15 -7.07
C HIS A 150 -1.79 20.47 -5.83
N GLN A 151 -2.56 21.22 -5.05
CA GLN A 151 -3.23 20.74 -3.83
C GLN A 151 -4.21 19.58 -4.04
N GLU A 152 -4.55 19.25 -5.29
CA GLU A 152 -5.30 18.06 -5.65
C GLU A 152 -4.47 16.77 -5.64
N MET A 153 -3.13 16.87 -5.72
CA MET A 153 -2.24 15.70 -5.80
C MET A 153 -1.97 15.04 -4.44
N ILE A 154 -2.34 15.71 -3.34
CA ILE A 154 -2.07 15.28 -1.96
C ILE A 154 -3.19 14.43 -1.34
N GLY A 155 -4.29 14.21 -2.06
CA GLY A 155 -5.37 13.34 -1.60
C GLY A 155 -6.03 13.80 -0.29
N GLY A 156 -6.36 12.85 0.58
CA GLY A 156 -7.06 13.13 1.85
C GLY A 156 -6.30 13.99 2.86
N PHE A 157 -5.00 14.23 2.65
CA PHE A 157 -4.17 15.16 3.42
C PHE A 157 -4.61 16.62 3.29
N LYS A 158 -5.35 16.98 2.24
CA LYS A 158 -5.82 18.36 1.99
C LYS A 158 -6.68 18.95 3.12
N ASP A 159 -7.37 18.11 3.89
CA ASP A 159 -8.18 18.54 5.02
C ASP A 159 -7.28 18.78 6.24
N THR A 160 -7.34 20.00 6.78
CA THR A 160 -6.39 20.53 7.77
C THR A 160 -6.52 19.91 9.16
N ARG A 161 -7.60 19.16 9.42
CA ARG A 161 -7.78 18.42 10.67
C ARG A 161 -6.83 17.23 10.70
N GLU A 162 -6.09 17.09 11.80
CA GLU A 162 -5.16 15.97 12.02
C GLU A 162 -4.03 15.93 10.96
N LYS A 163 -3.66 17.12 10.43
CA LYS A 163 -2.65 17.27 9.37
C LYS A 163 -1.28 16.71 9.78
N ASP A 164 -0.86 16.96 11.02
CA ASP A 164 0.49 16.59 11.47
C ASP A 164 0.62 15.07 11.59
N VAL A 165 -0.45 14.40 12.01
CA VAL A 165 -0.55 12.93 12.03
C VAL A 165 -0.53 12.38 10.60
N SER A 166 -1.35 12.94 9.71
CA SER A 166 -1.46 12.47 8.32
C SER A 166 -0.14 12.62 7.57
N LEU A 167 0.54 13.78 7.70
CA LEU A 167 1.85 14.02 7.08
C LEU A 167 2.94 13.12 7.70
N THR A 168 2.98 13.01 9.03
CA THR A 168 3.99 12.18 9.71
C THR A 168 3.83 10.71 9.33
N ALA A 169 2.60 10.19 9.25
CA ALA A 169 2.33 8.84 8.77
C ALA A 169 2.76 8.66 7.31
N PHE A 170 2.42 9.61 6.44
CA PHE A 170 2.82 9.57 5.03
C PHE A 170 4.34 9.54 4.85
N VAL A 171 5.08 10.40 5.56
CA VAL A 171 6.55 10.43 5.50
C VAL A 171 7.14 9.14 6.09
N LEU A 172 6.60 8.63 7.20
CA LEU A 172 7.03 7.36 7.79
C LEU A 172 6.90 6.21 6.79
N ILE A 173 5.77 6.11 6.08
CA ILE A 173 5.56 5.10 5.05
C ILE A 173 6.62 5.22 3.95
N ALA A 174 6.89 6.43 3.45
CA ALA A 174 7.91 6.65 2.43
C ALA A 174 9.33 6.27 2.90
N LEU A 175 9.68 6.62 4.15
CA LEU A 175 10.94 6.24 4.77
C LEU A 175 11.06 4.72 4.95
N HIS A 176 9.95 4.06 5.29
CA HIS A 176 9.89 2.62 5.45
C HIS A 176 10.05 1.90 4.10
N GLU A 177 9.41 2.37 3.03
CA GLU A 177 9.58 1.80 1.68
C GLU A 177 11.03 1.93 1.16
N ALA A 178 11.75 3.00 1.56
CA ALA A 178 13.16 3.20 1.21
C ALA A 178 14.15 2.56 2.21
N LYS A 179 13.66 1.87 3.26
CA LYS A 179 14.49 1.41 4.37
C LYS A 179 15.62 0.49 3.90
N ASP A 180 15.28 -0.57 3.18
CA ASP A 180 16.26 -1.59 2.75
C ASP A 180 17.34 -1.03 1.81
N ILE A 181 17.03 0.06 1.10
CA ILE A 181 17.96 0.73 0.18
C ILE A 181 18.93 1.65 0.95
N CYS A 182 18.45 2.30 2.00
CA CYS A 182 19.15 3.40 2.68
C CYS A 182 19.66 3.07 4.08
N GLU A 183 19.34 1.90 4.64
CA GLU A 183 19.73 1.52 6.02
C GLU A 183 21.24 1.60 6.25
N ALA A 184 22.06 1.17 5.28
CA ALA A 184 23.52 1.24 5.39
C ALA A 184 24.10 2.66 5.18
N GLN A 185 23.35 3.57 4.56
CA GLN A 185 23.84 4.92 4.21
C GLN A 185 23.36 5.98 5.22
N VAL A 186 22.22 5.77 5.87
CA VAL A 186 21.57 6.74 6.74
C VAL A 186 21.32 6.13 8.12
N ASN A 187 22.33 6.21 9.00
CA ASN A 187 22.27 5.67 10.36
C ASN A 187 21.11 6.23 11.20
N SER A 188 20.61 7.43 10.87
CA SER A 188 19.47 8.06 11.54
C SER A 188 18.10 7.56 11.07
N LEU A 189 18.04 6.71 10.03
CA LEU A 189 16.77 6.25 9.43
C LEU A 189 15.93 5.43 10.40
N GLY A 190 16.51 4.39 11.01
CA GLY A 190 15.85 3.57 12.02
C GLY A 190 15.31 4.41 13.19
N PRO A 191 16.16 5.20 13.88
CA PRO A 191 15.71 6.08 14.96
C PRO A 191 14.63 7.10 14.54
N SER A 192 14.73 7.66 13.34
CA SER A 192 13.73 8.59 12.80
C SER A 192 12.36 7.90 12.63
N ILE A 193 12.34 6.70 12.05
CA ILE A 193 11.12 5.90 11.88
C ILE A 193 10.50 5.58 13.24
N THR A 194 11.31 5.18 14.23
CA THR A 194 10.82 4.89 15.59
C THR A 194 10.17 6.12 16.22
N LYS A 195 10.80 7.29 16.17
CA LYS A 195 10.23 8.54 16.72
C LYS A 195 8.91 8.93 16.07
N ALA A 196 8.83 8.83 14.74
CA ALA A 196 7.58 9.08 14.03
C ALA A 196 6.50 8.08 14.45
N GLY A 197 6.86 6.79 14.60
CA GLY A 197 5.96 5.76 15.12
C GLY A 197 5.45 6.05 16.53
N ASP A 198 6.33 6.48 17.44
CA ASP A 198 5.97 6.86 18.81
C ASP A 198 5.01 8.06 18.85
N PHE A 199 5.26 9.08 18.01
CA PHE A 199 4.35 10.21 17.85
C PHE A 199 2.96 9.76 17.41
N LEU A 200 2.88 8.94 16.37
CA LEU A 200 1.60 8.43 15.85
C LEU A 200 0.87 7.58 16.90
N GLU A 201 1.60 6.72 17.61
CA GLU A 201 1.07 5.85 18.65
C GLU A 201 0.39 6.66 19.77
N ASN A 202 1.05 7.73 20.22
CA ASN A 202 0.56 8.59 21.31
C ASN A 202 -0.70 9.39 20.92
N HIS A 203 -0.83 9.78 19.65
CA HIS A 203 -1.97 10.59 19.17
C HIS A 203 -3.10 9.75 18.54
N TYR A 204 -2.89 8.44 18.36
CA TYR A 204 -3.80 7.58 17.61
C TYR A 204 -5.21 7.51 18.21
N ARG A 205 -5.32 7.51 19.55
CA ARG A 205 -6.62 7.42 20.25
C ARG A 205 -7.53 8.61 19.95
N GLU A 206 -6.95 9.77 19.71
CA GLU A 206 -7.66 11.04 19.51
C GLU A 206 -8.21 11.22 18.09
N LEU A 207 -7.73 10.42 17.13
CA LEU A 207 -8.10 10.52 15.72
C LEU A 207 -9.60 10.30 15.49
N ARG A 208 -10.19 11.08 14.60
CA ARG A 208 -11.63 11.04 14.30
C ARG A 208 -11.90 10.77 12.83
N ARG A 209 -10.97 11.13 11.95
CA ARG A 209 -11.18 10.99 10.51
C ARG A 209 -10.84 9.56 10.05
N PRO A 210 -11.75 8.86 9.36
CA PRO A 210 -11.46 7.55 8.78
C PRO A 210 -10.19 7.52 7.92
N TYR A 211 -9.94 8.60 7.16
CA TYR A 211 -8.71 8.75 6.39
C TYR A 211 -7.45 8.73 7.28
N THR A 212 -7.41 9.59 8.30
CA THR A 212 -6.25 9.71 9.18
C THR A 212 -6.04 8.47 10.04
N VAL A 213 -7.14 7.83 10.48
CA VAL A 213 -7.09 6.52 11.12
C VAL A 213 -6.43 5.48 10.21
N ALA A 214 -6.86 5.37 8.94
CA ALA A 214 -6.35 4.35 8.03
C ALA A 214 -4.87 4.54 7.65
N ILE A 215 -4.44 5.76 7.31
CA ILE A 215 -3.03 6.01 6.95
C ILE A 215 -2.09 5.81 8.15
N ALA A 216 -2.50 6.27 9.35
CA ALA A 216 -1.71 6.06 10.57
C ALA A 216 -1.71 4.58 10.98
N ALA A 217 -2.82 3.86 10.77
CA ALA A 217 -2.90 2.43 11.01
C ALA A 217 -1.86 1.68 10.17
N TYR A 218 -1.77 1.98 8.88
CA TYR A 218 -0.78 1.36 8.00
C TYR A 218 0.65 1.66 8.45
N ALA A 219 0.96 2.93 8.74
CA ALA A 219 2.26 3.33 9.26
C ALA A 219 2.64 2.58 10.55
N LEU A 220 1.69 2.41 11.48
CA LEU A 220 1.90 1.65 12.71
C LEU A 220 1.98 0.12 12.48
N ALA A 221 1.22 -0.40 11.51
CA ALA A 221 1.23 -1.82 11.16
C ALA A 221 2.59 -2.25 10.59
N LEU A 222 3.22 -1.42 9.75
CA LEU A 222 4.58 -1.63 9.26
C LEU A 222 5.61 -1.77 10.39
N LEU A 223 5.37 -1.12 11.52
CA LEU A 223 6.23 -1.18 12.71
C LEU A 223 5.80 -2.24 13.73
N GLY A 224 4.77 -3.04 13.46
CA GLY A 224 4.20 -3.98 14.42
C GLY A 224 3.55 -3.33 15.64
N LYS A 225 3.13 -2.05 15.52
CA LYS A 225 2.55 -1.26 16.62
C LYS A 225 1.03 -1.13 16.56
N LEU A 226 0.36 -1.63 15.51
CA LEU A 226 -1.10 -1.59 15.38
C LEU A 226 -1.77 -2.71 16.19
N GLU A 227 -1.71 -2.65 17.52
CA GLU A 227 -2.28 -3.65 18.43
C GLU A 227 -3.34 -3.06 19.38
N ASP A 228 -4.03 -3.93 20.13
CA ASP A 228 -4.93 -3.60 21.24
C ASP A 228 -6.00 -2.54 20.89
N ASP A 229 -6.06 -1.44 21.65
CA ASP A 229 -7.01 -0.35 21.45
C ASP A 229 -6.87 0.32 20.08
N ARG A 230 -5.65 0.35 19.52
CA ARG A 230 -5.39 0.97 18.22
C ARG A 230 -5.97 0.10 17.10
N LEU A 231 -5.81 -1.21 17.20
CA LEU A 231 -6.45 -2.17 16.31
C LEU A 231 -7.98 -2.09 16.44
N THR A 232 -8.49 -2.09 17.67
CA THR A 232 -9.93 -1.99 17.93
C THR A 232 -10.52 -0.72 17.33
N LYS A 233 -9.87 0.43 17.52
CA LYS A 233 -10.28 1.71 16.90
C LYS A 233 -10.23 1.64 15.37
N PHE A 234 -9.16 1.08 14.81
CA PHE A 234 -9.00 0.91 13.36
C PHE A 234 -10.18 0.13 12.77
N LEU A 235 -10.48 -1.06 13.31
CA LEU A 235 -11.56 -1.92 12.85
C LEU A 235 -12.94 -1.29 13.06
N ASN A 236 -13.19 -0.65 14.20
CA ASN A 236 -14.46 0.03 14.50
C ASN A 236 -14.71 1.27 13.63
N THR A 237 -13.66 1.83 13.02
CA THR A 237 -13.79 2.96 12.08
C THR A 237 -14.28 2.49 10.70
N ALA A 238 -14.13 1.20 10.39
CA ALA A 238 -14.63 0.62 9.15
C ALA A 238 -16.16 0.64 9.12
N LYS A 239 -16.75 1.27 8.11
CA LYS A 239 -18.19 1.17 7.85
C LYS A 239 -18.49 -0.14 7.14
N GLU A 240 -19.55 -0.82 7.59
CA GLU A 240 -19.99 -2.12 7.06
C GLU A 240 -18.86 -3.17 7.00
N LYS A 241 -17.82 -2.99 7.84
CA LYS A 241 -16.61 -3.84 7.87
C LYS A 241 -15.87 -3.96 6.52
N ASN A 242 -16.09 -3.05 5.58
CA ASN A 242 -15.48 -3.13 4.25
C ASN A 242 -14.80 -1.85 3.76
N ARG A 243 -15.00 -0.69 4.42
CA ARG A 243 -14.43 0.58 3.94
C ARG A 243 -14.21 1.62 5.03
N TRP A 244 -13.24 2.50 4.81
CA TRP A 244 -12.97 3.66 5.66
C TRP A 244 -13.38 4.93 4.91
N GLU A 245 -14.57 5.44 5.22
CA GLU A 245 -15.18 6.51 4.41
C GLU A 245 -15.64 7.74 5.20
N GLU A 246 -15.45 8.90 4.58
CA GLU A 246 -16.07 10.17 4.93
C GLU A 246 -17.19 10.52 3.90
N PRO A 247 -18.30 11.14 4.31
CA PRO A 247 -19.36 11.54 3.38
C PRO A 247 -18.84 12.45 2.25
N ASN A 248 -19.32 12.22 1.03
CA ASN A 248 -19.02 13.02 -0.18
C ASN A 248 -17.54 13.11 -0.59
N LYS A 249 -16.68 12.20 -0.11
CA LYS A 249 -15.23 12.20 -0.39
C LYS A 249 -14.77 10.94 -1.13
N LYS A 250 -15.42 10.57 -2.24
CA LYS A 250 -15.20 9.30 -2.96
C LYS A 250 -13.73 8.92 -3.17
N LEU A 251 -12.92 9.80 -3.77
CA LEU A 251 -11.49 9.51 -4.04
C LEU A 251 -10.67 9.34 -2.76
N TYR A 252 -10.93 10.15 -1.73
CA TYR A 252 -10.23 10.03 -0.46
C TYR A 252 -10.66 8.78 0.31
N ASN A 253 -11.88 8.31 0.12
CA ASN A 253 -12.37 7.05 0.70
C ASN A 253 -11.71 5.83 0.04
N VAL A 254 -11.49 5.87 -1.28
CA VAL A 254 -10.70 4.86 -1.99
C VAL A 254 -9.27 4.85 -1.46
N GLU A 255 -8.64 6.01 -1.35
CA GLU A 255 -7.29 6.15 -0.79
C GLU A 255 -7.19 5.63 0.66
N ALA A 256 -8.11 6.06 1.54
CA ALA A 256 -8.18 5.61 2.93
C ALA A 256 -8.38 4.09 3.02
N THR A 257 -9.31 3.54 2.25
CA THR A 257 -9.60 2.10 2.27
C THR A 257 -8.42 1.29 1.70
N SER A 258 -7.65 1.86 0.77
CA SER A 258 -6.43 1.25 0.26
C SER A 258 -5.31 1.20 1.33
N TYR A 259 -5.14 2.27 2.11
CA TYR A 259 -4.26 2.24 3.29
C TYR A 259 -4.72 1.21 4.32
N ALA A 260 -6.03 1.12 4.57
CA ALA A 260 -6.58 0.13 5.49
C ALA A 260 -6.34 -1.32 5.02
N LEU A 261 -6.49 -1.59 3.72
CA LEU A 261 -6.15 -2.90 3.14
C LEU A 261 -4.67 -3.22 3.34
N LEU A 262 -3.76 -2.29 3.05
CA LEU A 262 -2.33 -2.47 3.30
C LEU A 262 -2.00 -2.69 4.79
N ALA A 263 -2.72 -2.03 5.70
CA ALA A 263 -2.57 -2.26 7.13
C ALA A 263 -2.98 -3.68 7.55
N LEU A 264 -4.11 -4.19 7.01
CA LEU A 264 -4.56 -5.56 7.25
C LEU A 264 -3.57 -6.60 6.69
N LEU A 265 -3.07 -6.38 5.47
CA LEU A 265 -2.07 -7.25 4.84
C LEU A 265 -0.74 -7.26 5.61
N ALA A 266 -0.25 -6.09 6.04
CA ALA A 266 0.95 -5.99 6.87
C ALA A 266 0.82 -6.74 8.20
N ARG A 267 -0.41 -6.82 8.73
CA ARG A 267 -0.75 -7.62 9.92
C ARG A 267 -1.04 -9.10 9.63
N LYS A 268 -1.10 -9.50 8.36
CA LYS A 268 -1.52 -10.84 7.93
C LYS A 268 -2.93 -11.23 8.39
N ASP A 269 -3.82 -10.25 8.53
CA ASP A 269 -5.24 -10.44 8.87
C ASP A 269 -6.05 -10.77 7.62
N PHE A 270 -5.80 -11.94 7.04
CA PHE A 270 -6.37 -12.34 5.75
C PHE A 270 -7.87 -12.64 5.82
N ASP A 271 -8.44 -12.89 7.00
CA ASP A 271 -9.87 -13.14 7.17
C ASP A 271 -10.70 -11.86 7.00
N THR A 272 -10.13 -10.70 7.39
CA THR A 272 -10.81 -9.39 7.33
C THR A 272 -10.68 -8.72 5.96
N VAL A 273 -9.73 -9.17 5.13
CA VAL A 273 -9.38 -8.56 3.84
C VAL A 273 -10.44 -8.71 2.73
N PRO A 274 -11.11 -9.87 2.51
CA PRO A 274 -11.94 -10.07 1.32
C PRO A 274 -13.07 -9.05 1.13
N PRO A 275 -13.84 -8.65 2.17
CA PRO A 275 -14.86 -7.61 2.04
C PRO A 275 -14.28 -6.26 1.59
N VAL A 276 -13.06 -5.92 2.02
CA VAL A 276 -12.38 -4.67 1.69
C VAL A 276 -11.96 -4.66 0.23
N VAL A 277 -11.36 -5.75 -0.24
CA VAL A 277 -10.95 -5.91 -1.64
C VAL A 277 -12.17 -5.87 -2.57
N ARG A 278 -13.24 -6.59 -2.22
CA ARG A 278 -14.50 -6.56 -2.96
C ARG A 278 -15.02 -5.14 -3.11
N TRP A 279 -15.06 -4.38 -2.02
CA TRP A 279 -15.53 -2.99 -2.06
C TRP A 279 -14.67 -2.11 -2.98
N LEU A 280 -13.34 -2.26 -2.93
CA LEU A 280 -12.42 -1.52 -3.82
C LEU A 280 -12.65 -1.87 -5.30
N ASN A 281 -12.83 -3.16 -5.61
CA ASN A 281 -13.16 -3.63 -6.96
C ASN A 281 -14.53 -3.11 -7.44
N GLU A 282 -15.54 -3.11 -6.56
CA GLU A 282 -16.89 -2.60 -6.84
C GLU A 282 -16.93 -1.09 -7.13
N GLN A 283 -15.95 -0.32 -6.65
CA GLN A 283 -15.86 1.11 -6.98
C GLN A 283 -15.62 1.34 -8.47
N ARG A 284 -15.16 0.31 -9.22
CA ARG A 284 -14.84 0.39 -10.66
C ARG A 284 -13.96 1.60 -10.98
N TYR A 285 -13.05 1.90 -10.06
CA TYR A 285 -12.14 3.03 -10.16
C TYR A 285 -10.83 2.58 -10.80
N TYR A 286 -10.60 2.99 -12.04
CA TYR A 286 -9.43 2.57 -12.82
C TYR A 286 -8.32 3.60 -12.87
N GLY A 287 -8.31 4.55 -11.92
CA GLY A 287 -7.28 5.58 -11.83
C GLY A 287 -7.36 6.65 -12.92
N GLY A 288 -6.56 7.70 -12.73
CA GLY A 288 -6.51 8.87 -13.61
C GLY A 288 -7.61 9.90 -13.35
N GLY A 289 -7.49 11.05 -14.02
CA GLY A 289 -8.36 12.21 -13.83
C GLY A 289 -7.84 13.24 -12.82
N TYR A 290 -8.47 14.41 -12.75
CA TYR A 290 -8.06 15.50 -11.88
C TYR A 290 -8.20 15.13 -10.39
N GLY A 291 -7.15 15.38 -9.59
CA GLY A 291 -7.13 15.11 -8.14
C GLY A 291 -7.08 13.64 -7.73
N SER A 292 -6.67 12.77 -8.64
CA SER A 292 -6.73 11.31 -8.49
C SER A 292 -5.39 10.66 -8.13
N THR A 293 -4.30 11.44 -8.04
CA THR A 293 -2.92 10.94 -7.97
C THR A 293 -2.71 9.94 -6.83
N GLN A 294 -3.04 10.32 -5.58
CA GLN A 294 -2.91 9.41 -4.44
C GLN A 294 -3.87 8.22 -4.53
N ALA A 295 -5.14 8.44 -4.87
CA ALA A 295 -6.12 7.37 -4.96
C ALA A 295 -5.71 6.30 -5.99
N THR A 296 -5.20 6.73 -7.16
CA THR A 296 -4.68 5.84 -8.21
C THR A 296 -3.48 5.04 -7.71
N PHE A 297 -2.48 5.71 -7.13
CA PHE A 297 -1.30 5.02 -6.63
C PHE A 297 -1.65 4.01 -5.53
N MET A 298 -2.44 4.44 -4.55
CA MET A 298 -2.74 3.61 -3.38
C MET A 298 -3.61 2.41 -3.70
N VAL A 299 -4.64 2.55 -4.55
CA VAL A 299 -5.53 1.42 -4.85
C VAL A 299 -4.80 0.29 -5.56
N PHE A 300 -3.96 0.61 -6.56
CA PHE A 300 -3.22 -0.40 -7.28
C PHE A 300 -2.05 -0.96 -6.47
N GLN A 301 -1.43 -0.15 -5.58
CA GLN A 301 -0.45 -0.67 -4.62
C GLN A 301 -1.08 -1.70 -3.68
N ALA A 302 -2.25 -1.37 -3.10
CA ALA A 302 -2.93 -2.24 -2.16
C ALA A 302 -3.44 -3.54 -2.83
N LEU A 303 -3.99 -3.44 -4.04
CA LEU A 303 -4.45 -4.60 -4.79
C LEU A 303 -3.30 -5.45 -5.31
N ALA A 304 -2.17 -4.86 -5.74
CA ALA A 304 -0.97 -5.62 -6.10
C ALA A 304 -0.43 -6.40 -4.89
N GLN A 305 -0.35 -5.74 -3.73
CA GLN A 305 0.11 -6.37 -2.50
C GLN A 305 -0.83 -7.50 -2.06
N TYR A 306 -2.14 -7.31 -2.18
CA TYR A 306 -3.13 -8.37 -1.93
C TYR A 306 -2.86 -9.61 -2.79
N GLN A 307 -2.65 -9.44 -4.10
CA GLN A 307 -2.39 -10.54 -5.02
C GLN A 307 -1.04 -11.23 -4.73
N LYS A 308 -0.07 -10.51 -4.17
CA LYS A 308 1.24 -11.05 -3.79
C LYS A 308 1.23 -11.80 -2.47
N ASP A 309 0.51 -11.28 -1.47
CA ASP A 309 0.54 -11.79 -0.09
C ASP A 309 -0.52 -12.84 0.18
N VAL A 310 -1.68 -12.73 -0.48
CA VAL A 310 -2.74 -13.71 -0.29
C VAL A 310 -2.38 -14.95 -1.10
N PRO A 311 -2.20 -16.10 -0.43
CA PRO A 311 -1.71 -17.32 -1.07
C PRO A 311 -2.54 -17.66 -2.28
N ASP A 312 -1.83 -17.89 -3.38
CA ASP A 312 -2.43 -18.42 -4.58
C ASP A 312 -3.06 -19.79 -4.25
N HIS A 313 -4.16 -20.09 -4.92
CA HIS A 313 -4.99 -21.31 -4.87
C HIS A 313 -4.23 -22.66 -4.74
N LYS A 314 -2.92 -22.71 -5.03
CA LYS A 314 -2.08 -23.92 -5.07
C LYS A 314 -1.54 -24.40 -3.72
N GLU A 315 -1.70 -23.64 -2.63
CA GLU A 315 -1.09 -23.99 -1.32
C GLU A 315 -2.00 -24.77 -0.36
N LEU A 316 -3.27 -25.03 -0.69
CA LEU A 316 -4.11 -25.87 0.18
C LEU A 316 -3.61 -27.32 0.15
N ASN A 317 -2.88 -27.71 1.20
CA ASN A 317 -2.38 -29.07 1.44
C ASN A 317 -2.51 -29.41 2.93
N LEU A 318 -3.71 -29.81 3.35
CA LEU A 318 -4.00 -30.18 4.74
C LEU A 318 -3.95 -31.71 4.89
N ASP A 319 -3.14 -32.19 5.84
CA ASP A 319 -3.17 -33.57 6.31
C ASP A 319 -3.91 -33.62 7.66
N VAL A 320 -5.12 -34.16 7.66
CA VAL A 320 -5.99 -34.29 8.85
C VAL A 320 -5.98 -35.74 9.31
N SER A 321 -5.69 -35.96 10.60
CA SER A 321 -5.75 -37.29 11.23
C SER A 321 -6.76 -37.30 12.35
N ILE A 322 -7.78 -38.15 12.26
CA ILE A 322 -8.79 -38.36 13.30
C ILE A 322 -8.43 -39.64 14.07
N HIS A 323 -8.28 -39.50 15.39
CA HIS A 323 -8.13 -40.64 16.30
C HIS A 323 -9.44 -40.88 17.04
N LEU A 324 -10.05 -42.04 16.78
CA LEU A 324 -11.28 -42.47 17.46
C LEU A 324 -10.94 -43.54 18.50
N PRO A 325 -11.28 -43.37 19.79
CA PRO A 325 -11.00 -44.37 20.82
C PRO A 325 -11.60 -45.75 20.54
N SER A 326 -12.66 -45.83 19.73
CA SER A 326 -13.30 -47.09 19.32
C SER A 326 -12.61 -47.80 18.14
N ARG A 327 -11.58 -47.20 17.51
CA ARG A 327 -10.85 -47.79 16.37
C ARG A 327 -9.35 -47.90 16.68
N ASN A 328 -8.75 -49.04 16.32
CA ASN A 328 -7.31 -49.27 16.50
C ASN A 328 -6.42 -48.52 15.49
N SER A 329 -6.98 -47.97 14.41
CA SER A 329 -6.25 -47.26 13.36
C SER A 329 -6.70 -45.82 13.20
N LEU A 330 -5.74 -44.91 12.93
CA LEU A 330 -6.01 -43.52 12.60
C LEU A 330 -6.76 -43.41 11.27
N VAL A 331 -7.80 -42.57 11.22
CA VAL A 331 -8.41 -42.17 9.95
C VAL A 331 -7.64 -40.96 9.44
N LYS A 332 -7.08 -41.05 8.23
CA LYS A 332 -6.31 -39.98 7.62
C LYS A 332 -7.05 -39.44 6.40
N HIS A 333 -7.17 -38.11 6.33
CA HIS A 333 -7.66 -37.40 5.17
C HIS A 333 -6.61 -36.42 4.70
N ARG A 334 -6.40 -36.36 3.39
CA ARG A 334 -5.64 -35.31 2.75
C ARG A 334 -6.59 -34.43 1.96
N ILE A 335 -6.55 -33.13 2.23
CA ILE A 335 -7.38 -32.13 1.56
C ILE A 335 -6.44 -31.26 0.74
N LEU A 336 -6.50 -31.48 -0.57
CA LEU A 336 -5.81 -30.69 -1.59
C LEU A 336 -6.81 -29.69 -2.19
N TRP A 337 -6.32 -28.60 -2.78
CA TRP A 337 -7.16 -27.62 -3.48
C TRP A 337 -8.20 -28.24 -4.43
N GLU A 338 -7.78 -29.20 -5.27
CA GLU A 338 -8.63 -29.91 -6.24
C GLU A 338 -9.82 -30.63 -5.58
N SER A 339 -9.67 -30.96 -4.30
CA SER A 339 -10.62 -31.73 -3.49
C SER A 339 -11.23 -30.92 -2.35
N ALA A 340 -10.96 -29.61 -2.26
CA ALA A 340 -11.26 -28.80 -1.09
C ALA A 340 -12.76 -28.77 -0.78
N SER A 341 -13.60 -28.53 -1.80
CA SER A 341 -15.05 -28.45 -1.69
C SER A 341 -15.73 -29.80 -1.39
N LEU A 342 -15.01 -30.91 -1.45
CA LEU A 342 -15.56 -32.23 -1.18
C LEU A 342 -15.71 -32.46 0.32
N LEU A 343 -16.95 -32.56 0.78
CA LEU A 343 -17.28 -32.95 2.14
C LEU A 343 -16.83 -34.40 2.40
N ARG A 344 -16.14 -34.61 3.52
CA ARG A 344 -15.73 -35.93 4.04
C ARG A 344 -16.47 -36.17 5.35
N SER A 345 -17.06 -37.34 5.53
CA SER A 345 -17.79 -37.70 6.76
C SER A 345 -17.27 -38.98 7.38
N GLU A 346 -17.11 -38.98 8.70
CA GLU A 346 -16.78 -40.17 9.50
C GLU A 346 -17.82 -40.37 10.61
N GLU A 347 -18.25 -41.61 10.80
CA GLU A 347 -19.21 -42.00 11.83
C GLU A 347 -18.51 -42.71 12.99
N THR A 348 -18.86 -42.29 14.21
CA THR A 348 -18.50 -43.00 15.44
C THR A 348 -19.54 -44.09 15.70
N LYS A 349 -19.11 -45.35 15.62
CA LYS A 349 -19.81 -46.49 16.23
C LYS A 349 -19.17 -46.83 17.55
#